data_AF-A0A831YDH1-F1
#
_entry.id   AF-A0A831YDH1-F1
#
_cell.length_a   1.000
_cell.length_b   1.000
_cell.length_c   1.000
_cell.angle_alpha   90.00
_cell.angle_beta   90.00
_cell.angle_gamma   90.00
#
_symmetry.space_group_name_H-M   'P 1'
#
loop_
_entity.id
_entity.type
_entity.pdbx_description
1 polymer ?
#
loop_
_entity_poly.entity_id
_entity_poly.type
_entity_poly.pdbx_seq_one_letter_code
_entity_poly.pdbx_strand_id
1 'polypeptide(L)' 'KRLAKTIKRAILAARHFGPTFIHAYTSCNIEYSIPTEKVLEDARMREKQDFSFVEWMTDEVKEYFEQIENTKKEEKQKV' A
#
# COMPACT_ATOMS: atom_id res chain seq x y z
N LYS A 1 -0.57 -8.27 -4.42
CA LYS A 1 -1.83 -7.54 -4.14
C LYS A 1 -1.74 -6.52 -2.98
N ARG A 2 -0.69 -6.54 -2.13
CA ARG A 2 -0.55 -5.64 -0.97
C ARG A 2 -0.52 -4.15 -1.34
N LEU A 3 0.36 -3.72 -2.25
CA LEU A 3 0.48 -2.31 -2.68
C LEU A 3 -0.86 -1.72 -3.14
N ALA A 4 -1.55 -2.40 -4.06
CA ALA A 4 -2.85 -1.96 -4.55
C ALA A 4 -3.93 -1.90 -3.44
N LYS A 5 -3.86 -2.80 -2.44
CA LYS A 5 -4.75 -2.75 -1.27
C LYS A 5 -4.45 -1.52 -0.41
N THR A 6 -3.18 -1.26 -0.10
CA THR A 6 -2.73 -0.10 0.69
C THR A 6 -3.10 1.22 0.02
N ILE A 7 -2.88 1.38 -1.29
CA ILE A 7 -3.29 2.60 -2.01
C ILE A 7 -4.80 2.80 -1.93
N LYS A 8 -5.60 1.76 -2.17
CA LYS A 8 -7.07 1.85 -2.07
C LYS A 8 -7.52 2.22 -0.66
N ARG A 9 -6.90 1.62 0.37
CA ARG A 9 -7.15 1.95 1.77
C ARG A 9 -6.80 3.41 2.05
N ALA A 10 -5.63 3.89 1.66
CA ALA A 10 -5.23 5.28 1.84
C ALA A 10 -6.21 6.27 1.18
N ILE A 11 -6.72 5.96 -0.02
CA ILE A 11 -7.75 6.77 -0.70
C ILE A 11 -9.08 6.74 0.08
N LEU A 12 -9.51 5.59 0.58
CA LEU A 12 -10.75 5.49 1.37
C LEU A 12 -10.62 6.22 2.70
N ALA A 13 -9.52 6.02 3.42
CA ALA A 13 -9.24 6.75 4.65
C ALA A 13 -9.22 8.27 4.39
N ALA A 14 -8.59 8.70 3.28
CA ALA A 14 -8.58 10.10 2.86
C ALA A 14 -9.98 10.71 2.71
N ARG A 15 -10.93 9.93 2.19
CA ARG A 15 -12.31 10.37 1.95
C ARG A 15 -13.15 10.46 3.21
N HIS A 16 -12.88 9.63 4.22
CA HIS A 16 -13.72 9.50 5.41
C HIS A 16 -13.14 10.19 6.65
N PHE A 17 -11.82 10.21 6.81
CA PHE A 17 -11.16 10.64 8.05
C PHE A 17 -10.20 11.83 7.84
N GLY A 18 -9.96 12.23 6.60
CA GLY A 18 -9.03 13.31 6.27
C GLY A 18 -7.70 12.81 5.71
N PRO A 19 -6.73 13.71 5.44
CA PRO A 19 -5.59 13.44 4.56
C PRO A 19 -4.76 12.24 4.98
N THR A 20 -4.24 11.51 4.00
CA THR A 20 -3.32 10.37 4.19
C THR A 20 -1.96 10.65 3.55
N PHE A 21 -0.93 9.96 4.03
CA PHE A 21 0.44 10.08 3.52
C PHE A 21 0.92 8.73 2.98
N ILE A 22 1.55 8.76 1.80
CA ILE A 22 2.19 7.58 1.18
C ILE A 22 3.62 7.97 0.81
N HIS A 23 4.59 7.28 1.39
CA HIS A 23 5.97 7.32 0.94
C HIS A 23 6.24 6.07 0.10
N ALA A 24 6.48 6.24 -1.21
CA ALA A 24 6.74 5.14 -2.13
C ALA A 24 8.14 5.28 -2.72
N TYR A 25 8.95 4.23 -2.59
CA TYR A 25 10.23 4.15 -3.29
C TYR A 25 10.00 3.95 -4.79
N THR A 26 10.65 4.79 -5.60
CA THR A 26 10.65 4.67 -7.05
C THR A 26 12.08 4.58 -7.54
N SER A 27 12.47 3.40 -8.05
CA SER A 27 13.77 3.24 -8.69
C SER A 27 13.80 4.04 -10.00
N CYS A 28 14.81 4.89 -10.16
CA CYS A 28 15.03 5.69 -11.36
C CYS A 28 16.25 5.18 -12.12
N ASN A 29 16.06 4.68 -13.34
CA ASN A 29 17.14 4.08 -14.13
C ASN A 29 18.23 5.08 -14.52
N ILE A 30 17.85 6.33 -14.80
CA ILE A 30 18.78 7.39 -15.19
C ILE A 30 19.62 7.81 -13.98
N GLU A 31 18.97 8.10 -12.85
CA GLU A 31 19.63 8.57 -11.63
C GLU A 31 20.61 7.53 -11.09
N TYR A 32 20.22 6.25 -11.09
CA TYR A 32 21.03 5.16 -10.54
C TYR A 32 21.91 4.48 -11.58
N SER A 33 21.88 4.94 -12.83
CA SER A 33 22.63 4.37 -13.95
C SER A 33 22.46 2.84 -14.08
N ILE A 34 21.24 2.35 -13.81
CA ILE A 34 20.89 0.93 -13.92
C ILE A 34 20.18 0.64 -15.24
N PRO A 35 20.36 -0.55 -15.84
CA PRO A 35 19.57 -0.96 -16.99
C PRO A 35 18.07 -0.96 -16.68
N THR A 36 17.23 -0.61 -17.66
CA THR A 36 15.77 -0.51 -17.49
C THR A 36 15.16 -1.83 -17.01
N GLU A 37 15.67 -2.96 -17.49
CA GLU A 37 15.26 -4.30 -17.08
C GLU A 37 15.58 -4.63 -15.61
N LYS A 38 16.51 -3.89 -15.00
CA LYS A 38 16.94 -4.07 -13.60
C LYS A 38 16.17 -3.20 -12.60
N VAL A 39 15.35 -2.26 -13.06
CA VAL A 39 14.59 -1.32 -12.21
C VAL A 39 13.70 -2.02 -11.17
N LEU A 40 13.00 -3.09 -11.57
CA LEU A 40 12.14 -3.84 -10.65
C LEU A 40 12.94 -4.70 -9.66
N GLU A 41 14.14 -5.13 -10.06
CA GLU A 41 15.04 -5.87 -9.18
C GLU A 41 15.61 -4.95 -8.10
N ASP A 42 16.08 -3.76 -8.48
CA ASP A 42 16.54 -2.73 -7.53
C ASP A 42 15.47 -2.41 -6.49
N ALA A 43 14.25 -2.09 -6.93
CA ALA A 43 13.15 -1.77 -6.01
C ALA A 43 12.87 -2.88 -4.98
N ARG A 44 13.00 -4.15 -5.39
CA ARG A 44 12.86 -5.31 -4.48
C ARG A 44 14.04 -5.48 -3.55
N MET A 45 15.25 -5.10 -3.96
CA MET A 45 16.42 -5.12 -3.08
C MET A 45 16.31 -4.03 -2.01
N ARG A 46 15.89 -2.82 -2.39
CA ARG A 46 15.69 -1.71 -1.46
C ARG A 46 14.59 -2.00 -0.43
N GLU A 47 13.53 -2.68 -0.82
CA GLU A 47 12.50 -3.15 0.13
C GLU A 47 13.08 -4.03 1.26
N LYS A 48 14.13 -4.81 0.98
CA LYS A 48 14.78 -5.69 1.96
C LYS A 48 15.85 -4.99 2.81
N GLN A 49 16.27 -3.79 2.40
CA GLN A 49 17.36 -3.06 3.03
C GLN A 49 16.80 -1.90 3.85
N ASP A 50 16.45 -0.81 3.18
CA ASP A 50 16.19 0.50 3.77
C ASP A 50 14.81 1.07 3.43
N PHE A 51 14.04 0.41 2.56
CA PHE A 51 12.68 0.80 2.17
C PHE A 51 11.64 -0.29 2.49
N SER A 52 11.74 -0.87 3.69
CA SER A 52 10.78 -1.86 4.18
C SER A 52 9.35 -1.31 4.25
N PHE A 53 8.36 -2.20 4.13
CA PHE A 53 6.95 -1.82 4.21
C PHE A 53 6.54 -1.52 5.66
N VAL A 54 6.02 -0.32 5.88
CA VAL A 54 5.42 0.11 7.15
C VAL A 54 4.02 0.68 6.87
N GLU A 55 3.04 0.27 7.67
CA GLU A 55 1.67 0.78 7.61
C GLU A 55 1.25 1.17 9.03
N TRP A 56 0.88 2.44 9.20
CA TRP A 56 0.34 2.97 10.46
C TRP A 56 -1.02 3.59 10.18
N MET A 57 -1.95 3.37 11.10
CA MET A 57 -3.33 3.86 11.04
C MET A 57 -3.80 4.18 12.46
N THR A 58 -4.69 5.16 12.59
CA THR A 58 -5.45 5.37 13.82
C THR A 58 -6.42 4.22 14.06
N ASP A 59 -6.89 4.06 15.29
CA ASP A 59 -7.75 2.92 15.66
C ASP A 59 -9.11 2.97 14.95
N GLU A 60 -9.72 4.16 14.83
CA GLU A 60 -10.94 4.38 14.04
C GLU A 60 -10.81 3.93 12.57
N VAL A 61 -9.64 4.14 11.95
CA VAL A 61 -9.38 3.74 10.56
C VAL A 61 -9.21 2.21 10.45
N LYS A 62 -8.59 1.58 11.46
CA LYS A 62 -8.49 0.11 11.52
C LYS A 62 -9.86 -0.52 11.63
N GLU A 63 -10.69 -0.04 12.57
CA GLU A 63 -12.06 -0.52 12.78
C GLU A 63 -12.91 -0.37 11.51
N TYR A 64 -12.81 0.76 10.83
CA TYR A 64 -13.50 0.99 9.56
C TYR A 64 -13.11 -0.03 8.47
N PHE A 65 -11.83 -0.37 8.34
CA PHE A 65 -11.40 -1.37 7.37
C PHE A 65 -11.81 -2.80 7.77
N GLU A 66 -11.85 -3.12 9.05
CA GLU A 66 -12.36 -4.41 9.53
C GLU A 66 -13.85 -4.58 9.19
N GLN A 67 -14.66 -3.54 9.41
CA GLN A 67 -16.07 -3.53 9.03
C GLN A 67 -16.25 -3.81 7.52
N ILE A 68 -15.53 -3.08 6.66
CA ILE A 68 -15.57 -3.28 5.20
C ILE A 68 -15.20 -4.71 4.82
N GLU A 69 -14.18 -5.29 5.47
CA GLU A 69 -13.73 -6.65 5.17
C GLU A 69 -14.73 -7.70 5.63
N ASN A 70 -15.42 -7.48 6.75
CA ASN A 70 -16.46 -8.37 7.24
C ASN A 70 -17.70 -8.33 6.32
N THR A 71 -18.17 -7.14 5.92
CA THR A 71 -19.28 -7.02 4.97
C THR A 71 -18.99 -7.76 3.66
N LYS A 72 -17.78 -7.62 3.11
CA LYS A 72 -17.36 -8.33 1.89
C LYS A 72 -17.29 -9.85 2.06
N LYS A 73 -17.01 -10.35 3.26
CA LYS A 73 -17.02 -11.80 3.54
C LYS A 73 -18.45 -12.32 3.60
N GLU A 74 -19.35 -11.58 4.24
CA GLU A 74 -20.77 -11.94 4.34
C GLU A 74 -21.45 -11.96 2.96
N GLU A 75 -21.17 -10.96 2.12
CA GLU A 75 -21.69 -10.92 0.73
C GLU A 75 -21.23 -12.13 -0.09
N LYS A 76 -19.99 -12.57 0.09
CA LYS A 76 -19.46 -13.76 -0.61
C LYS A 76 -20.02 -15.08 -0.12
N GLN A 77 -20.52 -15.15 1.12
CA GLN A 77 -21.13 -16.36 1.66
C GLN A 77 -22.61 -16.50 1.27
N LYS A 78 -23.23 -15.40 0.81
CA LYS A 78 -24.61 -15.37 0.32
C LYS A 78 -24.74 -15.72 -1.17
N VAL A 79 -23.61 -15.94 -1.86
CA VAL A 79 -23.51 -16.32 -3.29
C VAL A 79 -23.04 -17.76 -3.38
#